data_AF-A0A6J8A5W8-F1
#
_entry.id   AF-A0A6J8A5W8-F1
#
_cell.length_a   1.000
_cell.length_b   1.000
_cell.length_c   1.000
_cell.angle_alpha   90.00
_cell.angle_beta   90.00
_cell.angle_gamma   90.00
#
_symmetry.space_group_name_H-M   'P 1'
#
loop_
_entity.id
_entity.type
_entity.pdbx_description
1 polymer ?
#
loop_
_entity_poly.entity_id
_entity_poly.type
_entity_poly.pdbx_seq_one_letter_code
_entity_poly.pdbx_strand_id
1 'polypeptide(L)'
;MDDGEQEYLEPLTPDQGGMFETSDGELQDDNYENISSDEDMMEPSELAGIDMYEITDELTDDSWTYDIGNYNPFRAEVTPLTTFPDISQTKFEQEKQVLIKHREKPEEAVTLLTFIEQFTDADHHAKWIESMESVPGLLPKGLFYLLYKDNRKDILDTLTEWTLEGLNLEQVISQPDAAYKVRHLKMGIRVAASLCSCDEAVATNVLVCC
;
A
#
# COMPACT_ATOMS: atom_id res chain seq x y z
N MET A 1 5.22 -57.19 14.67
CA MET A 1 5.58 -56.33 15.80
C MET A 1 5.85 -54.97 15.18
N ASP A 2 4.83 -54.19 14.80
CA ASP A 2 3.69 -53.71 15.64
C ASP A 2 4.30 -52.93 16.81
N ASP A 3 4.09 -51.65 17.10
CA ASP A 3 3.31 -50.49 16.65
C ASP A 3 4.09 -49.29 17.24
N GLY A 4 3.90 -48.00 16.98
CA GLY A 4 2.84 -47.22 16.39
C GLY A 4 3.19 -45.74 16.63
N GLU A 5 2.66 -44.89 15.77
CA GLU A 5 2.64 -43.44 15.93
C GLU A 5 1.83 -43.06 17.18
N GLN A 6 2.24 -42.01 17.91
CA GLN A 6 1.31 -41.15 18.63
C GLN A 6 1.93 -39.79 18.96
N GLU A 7 1.37 -38.76 18.31
CA GLU A 7 1.47 -37.35 18.65
C GLU A 7 1.08 -37.12 20.11
N TYR A 8 1.89 -36.36 20.85
CA TYR A 8 1.46 -35.76 22.11
C TYR A 8 1.25 -34.26 21.89
N LEU A 9 0.13 -33.92 21.25
CA LEU A 9 -0.46 -32.60 21.40
C LEU A 9 -1.21 -32.59 22.73
N GLU A 10 -0.71 -31.81 23.68
CA GLU A 10 -1.40 -31.60 24.96
C GLU A 10 -2.76 -30.89 24.72
N PRO A 11 -3.86 -31.38 25.32
CA PRO A 11 -5.16 -30.75 25.18
C PRO A 11 -5.22 -29.46 26.01
N LEU A 12 -5.46 -28.33 25.34
CA LEU A 12 -5.85 -27.08 25.99
C LEU A 12 -7.29 -27.21 26.51
N THR A 13 -7.44 -27.68 27.76
CA THR A 13 -8.69 -27.53 28.50
C THR A 13 -8.79 -26.10 29.03
N PRO A 14 -9.93 -25.40 28.85
CA PRO A 14 -10.11 -24.07 29.40
C PRO A 14 -10.58 -24.22 30.85
N ASP A 15 -9.66 -24.13 31.82
CA ASP A 15 -10.04 -24.00 33.23
C ASP A 15 -9.55 -22.68 33.82
N GLN A 16 -10.53 -21.80 33.96
CA GLN A 16 -10.75 -20.85 35.05
C GLN A 16 -9.55 -20.33 35.84
N GLY A 17 -9.37 -19.01 35.75
CA GLY A 17 -9.08 -18.17 36.91
C GLY A 17 -7.64 -18.15 37.38
N GLY A 18 -6.83 -17.29 36.75
CA GLY A 18 -5.46 -17.02 37.18
C GLY A 18 -4.96 -15.67 36.67
N MET A 19 -5.41 -14.61 37.35
CA MET A 19 -4.94 -13.22 37.32
C MET A 19 -3.52 -13.03 36.78
N PHE A 20 -3.38 -12.48 35.57
CA PHE A 20 -2.15 -11.81 35.13
C PHE A 20 -2.38 -10.30 35.28
N GLU A 21 -1.84 -9.74 36.36
CA GLU A 21 -1.75 -8.30 36.56
C GLU A 21 -0.72 -7.73 35.58
N THR A 22 -1.20 -7.11 34.51
CA THR A 22 -0.47 -6.03 33.83
C THR A 22 -1.20 -4.72 34.13
N SER A 23 -0.68 -4.01 35.12
CA SER A 23 -1.00 -2.61 35.43
C SER A 23 -0.49 -1.72 34.30
N ASP A 24 -1.41 -1.19 33.50
CA ASP A 24 -1.51 0.21 33.05
C ASP A 24 -2.14 0.26 31.66
N GLY A 25 -3.43 0.56 31.68
CA GLY A 25 -4.32 0.60 30.53
C GLY A 25 -5.69 0.26 31.06
N GLU A 26 -6.27 1.16 31.86
CA GLU A 26 -7.68 1.10 32.23
C GLU A 26 -8.48 0.92 30.93
N LEU A 27 -8.92 -0.31 30.67
CA LEU A 27 -10.05 -0.54 29.80
C LEU A 27 -11.20 0.09 30.55
N GLN A 28 -11.50 1.34 30.20
CA GLN A 28 -12.79 1.92 30.47
C GLN A 28 -13.78 0.87 29.97
N ASP A 29 -14.43 0.22 30.93
CA ASP A 29 -15.61 -0.60 30.72
C ASP A 29 -16.62 0.37 30.12
N ASP A 30 -16.56 0.54 28.80
CA ASP A 30 -17.57 1.23 28.04
C ASP A 30 -18.85 0.51 28.41
N ASN A 31 -19.58 1.12 29.33
CA ASN A 31 -20.91 0.75 29.77
C ASN A 31 -21.80 0.77 28.52
N TYR A 32 -21.71 -0.31 27.74
CA TYR A 32 -22.65 -0.64 26.70
C TYR A 32 -23.98 -0.71 27.41
N GLU A 33 -24.78 0.35 27.25
CA GLU A 33 -26.16 0.26 27.62
C GLU A 33 -26.74 -0.90 26.83
N ASN A 34 -27.20 -1.92 27.54
CA ASN A 34 -28.00 -2.96 26.94
C ASN A 34 -29.12 -2.27 26.19
N ILE A 35 -29.19 -2.45 24.88
CA ILE A 35 -30.31 -1.98 24.08
C ILE A 35 -31.53 -2.70 24.66
N SER A 36 -32.29 -1.98 25.48
CA SER A 36 -33.58 -2.43 25.97
C SER A 36 -34.48 -2.49 24.74
N SER A 37 -34.60 -3.67 24.15
CA SER A 37 -35.59 -3.95 23.13
C SER A 37 -36.96 -4.03 23.81
N ASP A 38 -37.41 -2.90 24.35
CA ASP A 38 -38.77 -2.69 24.83
C ASP A 38 -39.70 -2.42 23.62
N GLU A 39 -39.57 -3.26 22.59
CA GLU A 39 -40.62 -3.39 21.59
C GLU A 39 -41.69 -4.28 22.20
N ASP A 40 -42.50 -3.69 23.09
CA ASP A 40 -43.85 -4.15 23.29
C ASP A 40 -44.50 -4.18 21.90
N MET A 41 -44.70 -5.38 21.37
CA MET A 41 -45.38 -5.61 20.09
C MET A 41 -46.76 -4.96 20.18
N MET A 42 -46.87 -3.76 19.60
CA MET A 42 -48.08 -2.95 19.61
C MET A 42 -49.27 -3.83 19.18
N GLU A 43 -50.20 -4.05 20.10
CA GLU A 43 -51.36 -4.89 19.85
C GLU A 43 -52.15 -4.28 18.67
N PRO A 44 -52.74 -5.09 17.77
CA PRO A 44 -53.44 -4.58 16.59
C PRO A 44 -54.53 -3.53 16.88
N SER A 45 -55.01 -3.44 18.11
CA SER A 45 -55.94 -2.43 18.58
C SER A 45 -55.34 -1.03 18.77
N GLU A 46 -54.03 -0.91 19.01
CA GLU A 46 -53.35 0.38 19.19
C GLU A 46 -52.98 1.02 17.84
N LEU A 47 -52.69 0.19 16.83
CA LEU A 47 -52.53 0.62 15.44
C LEU A 47 -53.80 1.25 14.86
N ALA A 48 -54.97 0.87 15.37
CA ALA A 48 -56.27 1.41 14.93
C ALA A 48 -56.54 2.84 15.40
N GLY A 49 -55.74 3.37 16.34
CA GLY A 49 -55.83 4.74 16.84
C GLY A 49 -54.89 5.74 16.17
N ILE A 50 -53.98 5.26 15.31
CA ILE A 50 -53.08 6.12 14.54
C ILE A 50 -53.88 6.70 13.38
N ASP A 51 -54.20 8.00 13.45
CA ASP A 51 -54.85 8.68 12.36
C ASP A 51 -53.86 8.77 11.19
N MET A 52 -54.13 7.99 10.14
CA MET A 52 -53.34 7.97 8.89
C MET A 52 -53.19 9.36 8.25
N TYR A 53 -54.02 10.33 8.65
CA TYR A 53 -53.88 11.74 8.26
C TYR A 53 -52.71 12.47 8.91
N GLU A 54 -52.23 12.05 10.09
CA GLU A 54 -51.12 12.71 10.79
C GLU A 54 -49.76 12.23 10.26
N ILE A 55 -49.64 10.94 9.91
CA ILE A 55 -48.45 10.35 9.26
C ILE A 55 -48.27 10.90 7.82
N THR A 56 -49.38 11.18 7.14
CA THR A 56 -49.31 11.69 5.77
C THR A 56 -48.82 13.13 5.72
N ASP A 57 -49.14 13.97 6.71
CA ASP A 57 -48.65 15.35 6.76
C ASP A 57 -47.11 15.41 6.93
N GLU A 58 -46.51 14.56 7.78
CA GLU A 58 -45.05 14.44 7.92
C GLU A 58 -44.35 13.85 6.67
N LEU A 59 -45.01 12.94 5.93
CA LEU A 59 -44.49 12.38 4.68
C LEU A 59 -44.69 13.32 3.48
N THR A 60 -45.62 14.26 3.56
CA THR A 60 -45.83 15.32 2.58
C THR A 60 -45.15 16.64 2.94
N ASP A 61 -44.45 16.70 4.08
CA ASP A 61 -43.63 17.83 4.44
C ASP A 61 -42.41 17.90 3.50
N ASP A 62 -42.65 18.57 2.38
CA ASP A 62 -41.70 19.04 1.37
C ASP A 62 -40.64 20.01 1.94
N SER A 63 -40.50 20.10 3.27
CA SER A 63 -39.39 20.78 3.96
C SER A 63 -38.01 20.29 3.49
N TRP A 64 -37.88 19.05 3.02
CA TRP A 64 -36.66 18.53 2.39
C TRP A 64 -36.53 18.85 0.89
N THR A 65 -37.58 19.31 0.21
CA THR A 65 -37.53 19.70 -1.22
C THR A 65 -37.18 21.17 -1.42
N TYR A 66 -36.77 21.88 -0.36
CA TYR A 66 -36.15 23.19 -0.45
C TYR A 66 -34.90 23.14 -1.37
N ASP A 67 -35.06 23.70 -2.57
CA ASP A 67 -34.02 24.14 -3.52
C ASP A 67 -33.26 23.11 -4.39
N ILE A 68 -33.79 21.92 -4.67
CA ILE A 68 -33.24 21.07 -5.76
C ILE A 68 -33.65 21.61 -7.15
N GLY A 69 -34.69 22.45 -7.21
CA GLY A 69 -35.37 22.86 -8.45
C GLY A 69 -34.61 23.77 -9.42
N ASN A 70 -33.38 24.20 -9.11
CA ASN A 70 -32.62 25.05 -10.03
C ASN A 70 -31.10 24.85 -9.98
N TYR A 71 -30.64 23.68 -9.51
CA TYR A 71 -29.22 23.34 -9.55
C TYR A 71 -28.77 23.20 -11.01
N ASN A 72 -28.03 24.20 -11.49
CA ASN A 72 -27.38 24.15 -12.79
C ASN A 72 -25.92 23.71 -12.59
N PRO A 73 -25.55 22.46 -12.95
CA PRO A 73 -24.18 21.97 -12.77
C PRO A 73 -23.15 22.80 -13.55
N PHE A 74 -23.56 23.51 -14.61
CA PHE A 74 -22.69 24.40 -15.39
C PHE A 74 -22.44 25.76 -14.73
N ARG A 75 -23.14 26.09 -13.64
CA ARG A 75 -22.87 27.27 -12.79
C ARG A 75 -22.03 26.93 -11.57
N ALA A 76 -21.80 25.66 -11.30
CA ALA A 76 -20.90 25.20 -10.24
C ALA A 76 -19.47 25.17 -10.78
N GLU A 77 -18.68 26.20 -10.48
CA GLU A 77 -17.26 26.21 -10.83
C GLU A 77 -16.48 25.32 -9.84
N VAL A 78 -16.00 24.19 -10.32
CA VAL A 78 -15.11 23.31 -9.54
C VAL A 78 -13.68 23.77 -9.78
N THR A 79 -13.02 24.24 -8.73
CA THR A 79 -11.58 24.58 -8.81
C THR A 79 -10.77 23.29 -8.77
N PRO A 80 -9.72 23.12 -9.60
CA PRO A 80 -8.84 21.96 -9.54
C PRO A 80 -8.29 21.76 -8.13
N LEU A 81 -8.32 20.52 -7.67
CA LEU A 81 -7.78 20.15 -6.36
C LEU A 81 -6.25 20.29 -6.40
N THR A 82 -5.72 21.27 -5.67
CA THR A 82 -4.26 21.53 -5.62
C THR A 82 -3.55 20.80 -4.49
N THR A 83 -4.33 20.25 -3.53
CA THR A 83 -3.78 19.73 -2.27
C THR A 83 -3.41 18.26 -2.35
N PHE A 84 -4.06 17.49 -3.22
CA PHE A 84 -3.85 16.06 -3.34
C PHE A 84 -3.33 15.72 -4.74
N PRO A 85 -2.28 14.88 -4.84
CA PRO A 85 -1.85 14.36 -6.13
C PRO A 85 -2.92 13.45 -6.72
N ASP A 86 -2.88 13.30 -8.04
CA ASP A 86 -3.78 12.40 -8.76
C ASP A 86 -3.57 10.96 -8.29
N ILE A 87 -4.62 10.35 -7.72
CA ILE A 87 -4.61 8.98 -7.21
C ILE A 87 -4.39 7.93 -8.30
N SER A 88 -4.61 8.29 -9.56
CA SER A 88 -4.36 7.41 -10.70
C SER A 88 -2.88 7.37 -11.11
N GLN A 89 -2.07 8.33 -10.64
CA GLN A 89 -0.66 8.45 -11.02
C GLN A 89 0.27 7.86 -9.98
N THR A 90 1.30 7.16 -10.46
CA THR A 90 2.37 6.69 -9.57
C THR A 90 3.25 7.85 -9.11
N LYS A 91 4.03 7.65 -8.04
CA LYS A 91 5.01 8.66 -7.59
C LYS A 91 6.01 9.02 -8.70
N PHE A 92 6.38 8.04 -9.52
CA PHE A 92 7.26 8.24 -10.67
C PHE A 92 6.61 9.15 -11.72
N GLU A 93 5.33 8.95 -12.02
CA GLU A 93 4.57 9.79 -12.95
C GLU A 93 4.29 11.18 -12.40
N GLN A 94 4.12 11.33 -11.09
CA GLN A 94 3.97 12.64 -10.44
C GLN A 94 5.26 13.46 -10.57
N GLU A 95 6.42 12.84 -10.36
CA GLU A 95 7.73 13.50 -10.51
C GLU A 95 7.99 13.97 -11.94
N LYS A 96 7.38 13.35 -12.96
CA LYS A 96 7.43 13.82 -14.36
C LYS A 96 7.03 15.29 -14.47
N GLN A 97 5.95 15.71 -13.81
CA GLN A 97 5.43 17.08 -13.93
C GLN A 97 6.39 18.12 -13.32
N VAL A 98 7.11 17.73 -12.27
CA VAL A 98 8.09 18.56 -11.58
C VAL A 98 9.40 18.61 -12.38
N LEU A 99 9.90 17.44 -12.76
CA LEU A 99 11.23 17.29 -13.38
C LEU A 99 11.26 17.71 -14.85
N ILE A 100 10.13 17.75 -15.57
CA ILE A 100 10.07 18.38 -16.89
C ILE A 100 10.57 19.83 -16.84
N LYS A 101 10.32 20.55 -15.74
CA LYS A 101 10.73 21.95 -15.56
C LYS A 101 12.10 22.10 -14.90
N HIS A 102 12.60 21.08 -14.20
CA HIS A 102 13.95 21.08 -13.64
C HIS A 102 15.02 20.97 -14.74
N ARG A 103 16.09 21.75 -14.58
CA ARG A 103 17.26 21.73 -15.46
C ARG A 103 18.41 20.91 -14.88
N GLU A 104 18.53 20.92 -13.56
CA GLU A 104 19.63 20.26 -12.87
C GLU A 104 19.33 18.78 -12.64
N LYS A 105 20.40 17.98 -12.62
CA LYS A 105 20.32 16.56 -12.34
C LYS A 105 20.06 16.35 -10.84
N PRO A 106 19.00 15.61 -10.47
CA PRO A 106 18.70 15.35 -9.07
C PRO A 106 19.76 14.45 -8.43
N GLU A 107 19.96 14.59 -7.12
CA GLU A 107 20.92 13.78 -6.35
C GLU A 107 20.62 12.28 -6.46
N GLU A 108 19.34 11.91 -6.56
CA GLU A 108 18.90 10.52 -6.75
C GLU A 108 19.42 9.93 -8.07
N ALA A 109 19.47 10.72 -9.14
CA ALA A 109 20.04 10.28 -10.43
C ALA A 109 21.56 10.11 -10.34
N VAL A 110 22.25 11.03 -9.65
CA VAL A 110 23.70 10.93 -9.42
C VAL A 110 24.04 9.69 -8.59
N THR A 111 23.26 9.43 -7.55
CA THR A 111 23.44 8.27 -6.67
C THR A 111 23.22 6.96 -7.43
N LEU A 112 22.17 6.87 -8.26
CA LEU A 112 21.95 5.69 -9.11
C LEU A 112 23.11 5.44 -10.07
N LEU A 113 23.62 6.49 -10.73
CA LEU A 113 24.77 6.38 -11.62
C LEU A 113 26.02 5.91 -10.86
N THR A 114 26.25 6.44 -9.66
CA THR A 114 27.37 6.06 -8.80
C THR A 114 27.30 4.57 -8.44
N PHE A 115 26.12 4.05 -8.10
CA PHE A 115 25.95 2.62 -7.81
C PHE A 115 26.21 1.76 -9.05
N ILE A 116 25.72 2.18 -10.21
CA ILE A 116 25.95 1.46 -11.46
C ILE A 116 27.44 1.40 -11.77
N GLU A 117 28.12 2.55 -11.78
CA GLU A 117 29.57 2.62 -11.97
C GLU A 117 30.35 1.79 -10.95
N GLN A 118 29.90 1.74 -9.71
CA GLN A 118 30.57 1.00 -8.64
C GLN A 118 30.45 -0.52 -8.80
N PHE A 119 29.33 -1.02 -9.31
CA PHE A 119 29.02 -2.45 -9.26
C PHE A 119 28.93 -3.16 -10.61
N THR A 120 28.96 -2.45 -11.75
CA THR A 120 28.96 -3.09 -13.09
C THR A 120 30.05 -4.15 -13.25
N ASP A 121 31.26 -3.90 -12.73
CA ASP A 121 32.41 -4.80 -12.84
C ASP A 121 32.82 -5.43 -11.49
N ALA A 122 31.97 -5.35 -10.46
CA ALA A 122 32.28 -5.81 -9.11
C ALA A 122 31.40 -6.97 -8.65
N ASP A 123 31.85 -7.72 -7.66
CA ASP A 123 31.07 -8.81 -7.09
C ASP A 123 29.82 -8.29 -6.35
N HIS A 124 28.67 -8.86 -6.67
CA HIS A 124 27.37 -8.55 -6.09
C HIS A 124 27.15 -9.22 -4.72
N HIS A 125 27.93 -8.79 -3.73
CA HIS A 125 27.87 -9.25 -2.34
C HIS A 125 27.26 -8.17 -1.42
N ALA A 126 27.62 -8.18 -0.14
CA ALA A 126 27.06 -7.33 0.92
C ALA A 126 26.86 -5.85 0.52
N LYS A 127 27.90 -5.17 0.03
CA LYS A 127 27.82 -3.73 -0.32
C LYS A 127 26.85 -3.45 -1.47
N TRP A 128 26.80 -4.33 -2.47
CA TRP A 128 25.85 -4.20 -3.56
C TRP A 128 24.42 -4.35 -3.05
N ILE A 129 24.16 -5.36 -2.20
CA ILE A 129 22.86 -5.56 -1.57
C ILE A 129 22.44 -4.32 -0.77
N GLU A 130 23.32 -3.76 0.04
CA GLU A 130 23.06 -2.55 0.83
C GLU A 130 22.74 -1.33 -0.04
N SER A 131 23.49 -1.13 -1.13
CA SER A 131 23.20 -0.07 -2.10
C SER A 131 21.85 -0.31 -2.80
N MET A 132 21.58 -1.53 -3.24
CA MET A 132 20.34 -1.90 -3.92
C MET A 132 19.10 -1.80 -3.02
N GLU A 133 19.23 -1.98 -1.71
CA GLU A 133 18.15 -1.75 -0.75
C GLU A 133 17.67 -0.29 -0.72
N SER A 134 18.52 0.66 -1.12
CA SER A 134 18.18 2.09 -1.21
C SER A 134 17.56 2.50 -2.55
N VAL A 135 17.78 1.72 -3.61
CA VAL A 135 17.32 2.00 -4.99
C VAL A 135 15.83 2.34 -5.07
N PRO A 136 14.90 1.64 -4.40
CA PRO A 136 13.47 1.98 -4.40
C PRO A 136 13.15 3.46 -4.11
N GLY A 137 13.90 4.09 -3.20
CA GLY A 137 13.72 5.50 -2.85
C GLY A 137 14.24 6.46 -3.91
N LEU A 138 15.16 6.01 -4.77
CA LEU A 138 15.80 6.82 -5.81
C LEU A 138 15.03 6.79 -7.13
N LEU A 139 14.22 5.75 -7.39
CA LEU A 139 13.57 5.56 -8.69
C LEU A 139 12.66 6.72 -9.13
N PRO A 140 11.74 7.26 -8.30
CA PRO A 140 10.76 8.24 -8.78
C PRO A 140 11.39 9.47 -9.44
N LYS A 141 12.49 9.98 -8.88
CA LYS A 141 13.20 11.14 -9.42
C LYS A 141 14.40 10.77 -10.26
N GLY A 142 15.22 9.85 -9.75
CA GLY A 142 16.49 9.47 -10.34
C GLY A 142 16.30 8.73 -11.65
N LEU A 143 15.53 7.63 -11.64
CA LEU A 143 15.28 6.86 -12.85
C LEU A 143 14.46 7.66 -13.86
N PHE A 144 13.47 8.44 -13.43
CA PHE A 144 12.73 9.32 -14.32
C PHE A 144 13.65 10.27 -15.08
N TYR A 145 14.52 10.99 -14.35
CA TYR A 145 15.46 11.92 -14.96
C TYR A 145 16.39 11.19 -15.95
N LEU A 146 16.96 10.05 -15.55
CA LEU A 146 17.89 9.30 -16.39
C LEU A 146 17.23 8.81 -17.69
N LEU A 147 15.99 8.31 -17.62
CA LEU A 147 15.29 7.80 -18.80
C LEU A 147 14.77 8.91 -19.72
N TYR A 148 14.16 9.95 -19.16
CA TYR A 148 13.38 10.91 -19.95
C TYR A 148 14.09 12.24 -20.19
N LYS A 149 15.13 12.58 -19.42
CA LYS A 149 15.97 13.77 -19.63
C LYS A 149 17.33 13.42 -20.22
N ASP A 150 18.01 12.43 -19.65
CA ASP A 150 19.34 12.02 -20.11
C ASP A 150 19.32 10.92 -21.18
N ASN A 151 18.15 10.32 -21.45
CA ASN A 151 17.97 9.24 -22.43
C ASN A 151 18.91 8.04 -22.21
N ARG A 152 19.18 7.72 -20.94
CA ARG A 152 20.05 6.62 -20.48
C ARG A 152 19.25 5.35 -20.22
N LYS A 153 18.79 4.71 -21.30
CA LYS A 153 17.99 3.47 -21.24
C LYS A 153 18.77 2.27 -20.71
N ASP A 154 20.09 2.28 -20.92
CA ASP A 154 21.04 1.31 -20.39
C ASP A 154 20.90 1.12 -18.88
N ILE A 155 20.53 2.19 -18.16
CA ILE A 155 20.33 2.17 -16.72
C ILE A 155 19.14 1.29 -16.32
N LEU A 156 18.05 1.33 -17.09
CA LEU A 156 16.90 0.47 -16.83
C LEU A 156 17.26 -0.99 -17.11
N ASP A 157 17.97 -1.26 -18.20
CA ASP A 157 18.38 -2.61 -18.55
C ASP A 157 19.29 -3.22 -17.46
N THR A 158 20.29 -2.47 -16.97
CA THR A 158 21.14 -2.89 -15.85
C THR A 158 20.33 -3.12 -14.56
N LEU A 159 19.41 -2.22 -14.20
CA LEU A 159 18.58 -2.41 -13.00
C LEU A 159 17.65 -3.62 -13.14
N THR A 160 17.14 -3.91 -14.33
CA THR A 160 16.33 -5.09 -14.62
C THR A 160 17.16 -6.37 -14.46
N GLU A 161 18.36 -6.42 -15.05
CA GLU A 161 19.30 -7.55 -14.89
C GLU A 161 19.65 -7.80 -13.42
N TRP A 162 19.99 -6.74 -12.69
CA TRP A 162 20.30 -6.81 -11.26
C TRP A 162 19.11 -7.23 -10.41
N THR A 163 17.91 -6.84 -10.80
CA THR A 163 16.67 -7.30 -10.16
C THR A 163 16.46 -8.79 -10.37
N LEU A 164 16.68 -9.30 -11.59
CA LEU A 164 16.60 -10.72 -11.89
C LEU A 164 17.65 -11.54 -11.13
N GLU A 165 18.87 -11.03 -11.04
CA GLU A 165 19.90 -11.61 -10.18
C GLU A 165 19.45 -11.65 -8.72
N GLY A 166 18.85 -10.55 -8.25
CA GLY A 166 18.24 -10.40 -6.93
C GLY A 166 17.14 -11.43 -6.61
N LEU A 167 16.47 -11.93 -7.64
CA LEU A 167 15.39 -12.91 -7.55
C LEU A 167 15.87 -14.35 -7.85
N ASN A 168 17.11 -14.52 -8.29
CA ASN A 168 17.67 -15.83 -8.60
C ASN A 168 18.09 -16.56 -7.33
N LEU A 169 17.37 -17.64 -6.99
CA LEU A 169 17.62 -18.40 -5.77
C LEU A 169 19.03 -19.01 -5.68
N GLU A 170 19.62 -19.40 -6.81
CA GLU A 170 20.99 -19.95 -6.84
C GLU A 170 22.01 -18.87 -6.45
N GLN A 171 21.84 -17.65 -6.96
CA GLN A 171 22.68 -16.48 -6.61
C GLN A 171 22.45 -16.00 -5.17
N VAL A 172 21.22 -16.15 -4.66
CA VAL A 172 20.92 -15.85 -3.26
C VAL A 172 21.63 -16.83 -2.33
N ILE A 173 21.60 -18.14 -2.63
CA ILE A 173 22.20 -19.16 -1.78
C ILE A 173 23.73 -19.13 -1.85
N SER A 174 24.31 -18.67 -2.96
CA SER A 174 25.77 -18.52 -3.15
C SER A 174 26.39 -17.41 -2.29
N GLN A 175 25.58 -16.52 -1.70
CA GLN A 175 26.09 -15.43 -0.86
C GLN A 175 26.96 -15.97 0.30
N PRO A 176 28.17 -15.41 0.51
CA PRO A 176 29.12 -15.92 1.52
C PRO A 176 28.59 -15.88 2.94
N ASP A 177 27.82 -14.85 3.27
CA ASP A 177 27.26 -14.62 4.61
C ASP A 177 25.76 -14.94 4.62
N ALA A 178 25.36 -15.80 5.56
CA ALA A 178 23.98 -16.22 5.74
C ALA A 178 23.03 -15.04 6.00
N ALA A 179 23.49 -13.97 6.68
CA ALA A 179 22.69 -12.79 6.95
C ALA A 179 22.27 -12.05 5.66
N TYR A 180 23.08 -12.15 4.62
CA TYR A 180 22.81 -11.50 3.34
C TYR A 180 21.93 -12.33 2.40
N LYS A 181 21.70 -13.62 2.64
CA LYS A 181 20.83 -14.44 1.78
C LYS A 181 19.39 -13.90 1.78
N VAL A 182 18.82 -13.71 2.98
CA VAL A 182 17.46 -13.20 3.12
C VAL A 182 17.37 -11.75 2.64
N ARG A 183 18.41 -10.93 2.91
CA ARG A 183 18.47 -9.54 2.44
C ARG A 183 18.56 -9.44 0.93
N HIS A 184 19.35 -10.29 0.28
CA HIS A 184 19.49 -10.37 -1.17
C HIS A 184 18.12 -10.60 -1.81
N LEU A 185 17.41 -11.67 -1.41
CA LEU A 185 16.10 -11.97 -1.98
C LEU A 185 15.07 -10.87 -1.70
N LYS A 186 15.04 -10.34 -0.46
CA LYS A 186 14.16 -9.24 -0.09
C LYS A 186 14.44 -7.98 -0.90
N MET A 187 15.70 -7.67 -1.14
CA MET A 187 16.12 -6.55 -1.98
C MET A 187 15.60 -6.74 -3.41
N GLY A 188 15.82 -7.92 -4.03
CA GLY A 188 15.33 -8.20 -5.38
C GLY A 188 13.81 -8.00 -5.50
N ILE A 189 13.03 -8.53 -4.56
CA ILE A 189 11.57 -8.35 -4.51
C ILE A 189 11.19 -6.88 -4.39
N ARG A 190 11.87 -6.12 -3.52
CA ARG A 190 11.54 -4.70 -3.31
C ARG A 190 11.89 -3.84 -4.51
N VAL A 191 13.01 -4.11 -5.16
CA VAL A 191 13.42 -3.39 -6.38
C VAL A 191 12.45 -3.72 -7.52
N ALA A 192 12.11 -4.99 -7.73
CA ALA A 192 11.11 -5.42 -8.71
C ALA A 192 9.76 -4.72 -8.49
N ALA A 193 9.23 -4.77 -7.27
CA ALA A 193 7.97 -4.11 -6.94
C ALA A 193 8.01 -2.59 -7.19
N SER A 194 9.16 -1.96 -6.90
CA SER A 194 9.32 -0.52 -7.08
C SER A 194 9.45 -0.12 -8.55
N LEU A 195 10.13 -0.92 -9.37
CA LEU A 195 10.18 -0.75 -10.82
C LEU A 195 8.80 -0.94 -11.46
N CYS A 196 8.06 -1.99 -11.07
CA CYS A 196 6.68 -2.20 -11.52
C CYS A 196 5.71 -1.10 -11.07
N SER A 197 6.07 -0.34 -10.03
CA SER A 197 5.30 0.81 -9.54
C SER A 197 5.74 2.15 -10.16
N CYS A 198 6.61 2.13 -11.17
CA CYS A 198 7.03 3.33 -11.90
C CYS A 198 6.01 3.71 -12.97
N ASP A 199 6.31 3.54 -14.25
CA ASP A 199 5.34 3.73 -15.34
C ASP A 199 5.16 2.43 -16.14
N GLU A 200 4.21 2.44 -17.08
CA GLU A 200 3.90 1.28 -17.94
C GLU A 200 5.14 0.77 -18.69
N ALA A 201 5.99 1.68 -19.18
CA ALA A 201 7.16 1.32 -19.99
C ALA A 201 8.23 0.62 -19.13
N VAL A 202 8.50 1.14 -17.93
CA VAL A 202 9.42 0.53 -16.95
C VAL A 202 8.88 -0.81 -16.47
N ALA A 203 7.60 -0.87 -16.10
CA ALA A 203 6.97 -2.11 -15.63
C ALA A 203 7.01 -3.21 -16.70
N THR A 204 6.70 -2.86 -17.95
CA THR A 204 6.74 -3.81 -19.07
C THR A 204 8.15 -4.33 -19.33
N ASN A 205 9.18 -3.47 -19.24
CA ASN A 205 10.57 -3.90 -19.40
C ASN A 205 10.93 -4.99 -18.38
N VAL A 206 10.60 -4.80 -17.11
CA VAL A 206 10.87 -5.78 -16.05
C VAL A 206 10.06 -7.07 -16.26
N LEU A 207 8.76 -6.95 -16.54
CA LEU A 207 7.86 -8.10 -16.65
C LEU A 207 8.10 -8.97 -17.89
N VAL A 208 8.72 -8.43 -18.95
CA VAL A 208 9.10 -9.22 -20.13
C VAL A 208 10.39 -10.01 -19.89
N CYS A 209 11.24 -9.54 -18.96
CA CYS A 209 12.53 -10.16 -18.66
C CYS A 209 12.46 -11.17 -17.49
N CYS A 210 11.45 -11.07 -16.62
CA CYS A 210 11.11 -12.05 -15.57
C CYS A 210 10.33 -13.25 -16.12
#